data_AF-A0A943TC45-F1
#
_entry.id   AF-A0A943TC45-F1
#
_cell.length_a   1.000
_cell.length_b   1.000
_cell.length_c   1.000
_cell.angle_alpha   90.00
_cell.angle_beta   90.00
_cell.angle_gamma   90.00
#
_symmetry.space_group_name_H-M   'P 1'
#
loop_
_entity.id
_entity.type
_entity.pdbx_description
1 polymer ?
#
loop_
_entity_poly.entity_id
_entity_poly.type
_entity_poly.pdbx_seq_one_letter_code
_entity_poly.pdbx_strand_id
1 'polypeptide(L)'
;MFGFGKKKKAEEAEKAAIDKAINEEIEETSVEVEELKEEENSAEVIQYDRVNGPHDIEEVSEEDLEDYVNLGALRIKMHEGMNLRIETDDATGSVIAATITRDGATLQVQAFAAPRTTGIWDDIRHDLTESVASQGGKVEVYAGVFGAEMLTRLPAVTPDGKRGERIARFVGVDGPRWFLRGVISGAAVLGDEAAAASVEEVFRDVVVDRGDDPRPPRELLPMTLPADLTISEDDAEAEEPKEDHQELHPMPRRGPEITEIG
;
A
#
# COMPACT_ATOMS: atom_id res chain seq x y z
N MET A 1 -21.49 -26.24 13.79
CA MET A 1 -20.27 -25.55 14.25
C MET A 1 -19.48 -25.09 13.03
N PHE A 2 -19.25 -23.78 12.96
CA PHE A 2 -18.18 -23.03 12.29
C PHE A 2 -17.86 -23.27 10.80
N GLY A 3 -18.28 -22.31 9.96
CA GLY A 3 -17.80 -22.09 8.59
C GLY A 3 -16.99 -20.78 8.47
N PHE A 4 -15.94 -20.64 9.29
CA PHE A 4 -15.16 -19.40 9.42
C PHE A 4 -13.98 -19.24 8.44
N GLY A 5 -13.66 -20.25 7.61
CA GLY A 5 -12.46 -20.22 6.77
C GLY A 5 -12.58 -19.52 5.42
N LYS A 6 -13.79 -19.26 4.90
CA LYS A 6 -13.98 -18.69 3.54
C LYS A 6 -14.01 -17.16 3.49
N LYS A 7 -14.30 -16.47 4.60
CA LYS A 7 -14.34 -15.00 4.63
C LYS A 7 -12.93 -14.38 4.63
N LYS A 8 -12.01 -14.93 5.42
CA LYS A 8 -10.64 -14.41 5.57
C LYS A 8 -9.86 -14.45 4.24
N LYS A 9 -9.96 -15.54 3.47
CA LYS A 9 -9.29 -15.68 2.17
C LYS A 9 -9.83 -14.79 1.05
N ALA A 10 -11.11 -14.38 1.13
CA ALA A 10 -11.70 -13.49 0.12
C ALA A 10 -11.27 -12.03 0.33
N GLU A 11 -11.18 -11.59 1.57
CA GLU A 11 -10.72 -10.25 1.98
C GLU A 11 -9.23 -10.05 1.67
N GLU A 12 -8.44 -11.10 1.83
CA GLU A 12 -6.99 -11.11 1.54
C GLU A 12 -6.68 -11.10 0.04
N ALA A 13 -7.49 -11.78 -0.77
CA ALA A 13 -7.37 -11.75 -2.24
C ALA A 13 -7.88 -10.44 -2.85
N GLU A 14 -8.89 -9.81 -2.25
CA GLU A 14 -9.39 -8.50 -2.66
C GLU A 14 -8.38 -7.40 -2.32
N LYS A 15 -7.74 -7.46 -1.14
CA LYS A 15 -6.63 -6.57 -0.77
C LYS A 15 -5.42 -6.74 -1.69
N ALA A 16 -5.00 -7.97 -1.99
CA ALA A 16 -3.87 -8.23 -2.88
C ALA A 16 -4.11 -7.76 -4.34
N ALA A 17 -5.36 -7.80 -4.82
CA ALA A 17 -5.71 -7.27 -6.13
C ALA A 17 -5.78 -5.73 -6.16
N ILE A 18 -6.12 -5.09 -5.04
CA ILE A 18 -6.09 -3.64 -4.86
C ILE A 18 -4.63 -3.13 -4.84
N ASP A 19 -3.76 -3.80 -4.09
CA ASP A 19 -2.34 -3.46 -3.97
C ASP A 19 -1.64 -3.61 -5.33
N LYS A 20 -1.98 -4.66 -6.10
CA LYS A 20 -1.42 -4.91 -7.43
C LYS A 20 -1.87 -3.89 -8.50
N ALA A 21 -3.14 -3.49 -8.52
CA ALA A 21 -3.65 -2.56 -9.53
C ALA A 21 -3.14 -1.13 -9.34
N ILE A 22 -2.93 -0.70 -8.09
CA ILE A 22 -2.34 0.61 -7.77
C ILE A 22 -0.83 0.62 -8.08
N ASN A 23 -0.16 -0.53 -7.97
CA ASN A 23 1.28 -0.65 -8.22
C ASN A 23 1.61 -0.82 -9.72
N GLU A 24 0.81 -1.56 -10.49
CA GLU A 24 0.95 -1.67 -11.96
C GLU A 24 0.75 -0.31 -12.66
N GLU A 25 -0.01 0.61 -12.06
CA GLU A 25 -0.25 1.96 -12.57
C GLU A 25 0.97 2.90 -12.44
N ILE A 26 1.95 2.57 -11.57
CA ILE A 26 3.18 3.36 -11.34
C ILE A 26 4.27 3.04 -12.38
N GLU A 27 4.34 1.80 -12.91
CA GLU A 27 5.34 1.41 -13.92
C GLU A 27 5.00 1.92 -15.33
N GLU A 28 3.72 2.09 -15.69
CA GLU A 28 3.33 2.48 -17.05
C GLU A 28 3.37 4.00 -17.33
N THR A 29 3.51 4.86 -16.32
CA THR A 29 3.54 6.33 -16.52
C THR A 29 4.94 6.89 -16.86
N SER A 30 5.93 6.05 -17.13
CA SER A 30 7.31 6.50 -17.43
C SER A 30 7.54 6.94 -18.90
N VAL A 31 6.51 7.38 -19.64
CA VAL A 31 6.62 7.71 -21.07
C VAL A 31 6.50 9.22 -21.31
N GLU A 32 7.44 9.73 -22.10
CA GLU A 32 7.73 11.12 -22.52
C GLU A 32 6.64 12.18 -22.34
N VAL A 33 7.03 13.23 -21.61
CA VAL A 33 6.32 14.49 -21.42
C VAL A 33 6.23 15.24 -22.75
N GLU A 34 5.03 15.33 -23.32
CA GLU A 34 4.71 16.27 -24.38
C GLU A 34 3.75 17.32 -23.82
N GLU A 35 4.25 18.55 -23.64
CA GLU A 35 3.51 19.69 -23.08
C GLU A 35 2.21 19.95 -23.86
N LEU A 36 1.05 19.74 -23.22
CA LEU A 36 -0.22 20.26 -23.69
C LEU A 36 -0.99 20.97 -22.59
N LYS A 37 -1.50 22.14 -23.00
CA LYS A 37 -2.08 23.27 -22.27
C LYS A 37 -3.16 22.90 -21.25
N GLU A 38 -3.02 23.55 -20.09
CA GLU A 38 -3.96 23.66 -18.98
C GLU A 38 -5.37 24.09 -19.42
N GLU A 39 -6.40 23.30 -19.06
CA GLU A 39 -7.77 23.80 -18.92
C GLU A 39 -8.26 23.62 -17.48
N GLU A 40 -8.93 24.66 -17.00
CA GLU A 40 -9.31 24.97 -15.63
C GLU A 40 -10.18 23.89 -14.96
N ASN A 41 -9.58 23.17 -14.01
CA ASN A 41 -10.28 22.73 -12.79
C ASN A 41 -9.38 22.98 -11.58
N SER A 42 -8.90 24.22 -11.47
CA SER A 42 -8.11 24.67 -10.32
C SER A 42 -9.08 24.91 -9.16
N ALA A 43 -9.30 23.88 -8.34
CA ALA A 43 -9.40 24.16 -6.92
C ALA A 43 -8.13 24.95 -6.57
N GLU A 44 -8.28 26.18 -6.07
CA GLU A 44 -7.15 27.00 -5.61
C GLU A 44 -6.18 26.09 -4.83
N VAL A 45 -4.89 26.18 -5.14
CA VAL A 45 -3.84 25.35 -4.51
C VAL A 45 -3.84 25.65 -3.01
N ILE A 46 -4.62 24.89 -2.24
CA ILE A 46 -4.61 24.95 -0.78
C ILE A 46 -3.36 24.20 -0.36
N GLN A 47 -2.26 24.96 -0.25
CA GLN A 47 -1.01 24.45 0.25
C GLN A 47 -1.18 24.05 1.71
N TYR A 48 -0.97 22.77 2.00
CA TYR A 48 -1.02 22.24 3.36
C TYR A 48 0.17 22.72 4.20
N ASP A 49 -0.10 23.12 5.44
CA ASP A 49 0.93 23.48 6.40
C ASP A 49 1.33 22.25 7.23
N ARG A 50 2.54 21.71 6.97
CA ARG A 50 3.05 20.48 7.58
C ARG A 50 3.54 20.64 9.03
N VAL A 51 3.17 21.71 9.73
CA VAL A 51 3.55 21.92 11.14
C VAL A 51 3.18 20.72 12.03
N ASN A 52 2.09 20.01 11.70
CA ASN A 52 1.66 18.80 12.43
C ASN A 52 1.99 17.50 11.67
N GLY A 53 2.99 17.54 10.80
CA GLY A 53 3.42 16.41 9.99
C GLY A 53 2.56 16.18 8.74
N PRO A 54 2.95 15.25 7.86
CA PRO A 54 4.15 14.40 7.92
C PRO A 54 5.46 15.18 8.00
N HIS A 55 6.43 14.64 8.74
CA HIS A 55 7.67 15.33 9.09
C HIS A 55 8.85 14.89 8.22
N ASP A 56 9.80 15.78 8.01
CA ASP A 56 11.14 15.41 7.53
C ASP A 56 11.97 14.83 8.68
N ILE A 57 12.89 13.91 8.38
CA ILE A 57 13.82 13.34 9.38
C ILE A 57 14.63 14.42 10.12
N GLU A 58 14.96 15.54 9.46
CA GLU A 58 15.67 16.67 10.09
C GLU A 58 14.80 17.48 11.07
N GLU A 59 13.48 17.27 11.07
CA GLU A 59 12.52 18.00 11.94
C GLU A 59 12.23 17.28 13.27
N VAL A 60 12.71 16.04 13.43
CA VAL A 60 12.41 15.16 14.58
C VAL A 60 13.69 14.76 15.30
N SER A 61 13.66 14.69 16.63
CA SER A 61 14.83 14.27 17.41
C SER A 61 15.01 12.76 17.42
N GLU A 62 16.23 12.26 17.67
CA GLU A 62 16.48 10.82 17.79
C GLU A 62 15.68 10.19 18.94
N GLU A 63 15.46 10.93 20.04
CA GLU A 63 14.68 10.49 21.20
C GLU A 63 13.19 10.29 20.83
N ASP A 64 12.64 11.16 19.98
CA ASP A 64 11.25 11.04 19.51
C ASP A 64 11.04 9.85 18.56
N LEU A 65 12.12 9.37 17.93
CA LEU A 65 12.09 8.27 16.96
C LEU A 65 12.25 6.88 17.59
N GLU A 66 12.46 6.78 18.91
CA GLU A 66 12.71 5.50 19.59
C GLU A 66 11.57 4.48 19.39
N ASP A 67 10.32 4.95 19.32
CA ASP A 67 9.12 4.13 19.16
C ASP A 67 8.69 3.92 17.68
N TYR A 68 9.55 4.31 16.73
CA TYR A 68 9.26 4.24 15.31
C TYR A 68 9.85 3.00 14.65
N VAL A 69 9.05 2.35 13.80
CA VAL A 69 9.54 1.30 12.91
C VAL A 69 10.29 1.95 11.74
N ASN A 70 11.56 1.59 11.60
CA ASN A 70 12.40 2.04 10.50
C ASN A 70 12.21 1.15 9.25
N LEU A 71 11.67 1.76 8.19
CA LEU A 71 11.46 1.15 6.88
C LEU A 71 12.39 1.72 5.81
N GLY A 72 13.56 2.24 6.17
CA GLY A 72 14.45 2.94 5.24
C GLY A 72 13.96 4.37 5.00
N ALA A 73 13.20 4.60 3.93
CA ALA A 73 12.70 5.93 3.58
C ALA A 73 11.57 6.45 4.48
N LEU A 74 10.95 5.59 5.26
CA LEU A 74 9.85 5.93 6.16
C LEU A 74 10.18 5.50 7.58
N ARG A 75 9.78 6.32 8.56
CA ARG A 75 9.64 5.93 9.96
C ARG A 75 8.15 5.94 10.28
N ILE A 76 7.63 4.83 10.77
CA ILE A 76 6.21 4.67 11.11
C ILE A 76 6.06 4.47 12.61
N LYS A 77 5.35 5.38 13.27
CA LYS A 77 5.04 5.26 14.69
C LYS A 77 3.99 4.17 14.92
N MET A 78 4.20 3.32 15.92
CA MET A 78 3.24 2.27 16.25
C MET A 78 2.14 2.80 17.17
N HIS A 79 0.92 2.95 16.64
CA HIS A 79 -0.26 3.30 17.44
C HIS A 79 -0.98 2.06 17.99
N GLU A 80 -1.73 2.23 19.07
CA GLU A 80 -2.57 1.16 19.63
C GLU A 80 -3.64 0.72 18.61
N GLY A 81 -3.84 -0.59 18.49
CA GLY A 81 -4.84 -1.19 17.58
C GLY A 81 -4.44 -1.17 16.10
N MET A 82 -3.21 -0.76 15.80
CA MET A 82 -2.69 -0.69 14.44
C MET A 82 -2.07 -2.01 13.99
N ASN A 83 -2.34 -2.41 12.74
CA ASN A 83 -1.61 -3.48 12.05
C ASN A 83 -0.78 -2.88 10.91
N LEU A 84 0.53 -3.11 10.93
CA LEU A 84 1.46 -2.70 9.88
C LEU A 84 1.81 -3.91 8.99
N ARG A 85 1.61 -3.76 7.68
CA ARG A 85 2.03 -4.71 6.66
C ARG A 85 3.00 -4.03 5.70
N ILE A 86 4.05 -4.74 5.33
CA ILE A 86 5.01 -4.28 4.34
C ILE A 86 4.69 -4.96 3.02
N GLU A 87 4.63 -4.17 1.95
CA GLU A 87 4.39 -4.66 0.60
C GLU A 87 5.71 -4.71 -0.16
N THR A 88 5.98 -5.86 -0.77
CA THR A 88 7.16 -6.10 -1.58
C THR A 88 6.76 -6.33 -3.03
N ASP A 89 7.56 -5.82 -3.95
CA ASP A 89 7.46 -6.19 -5.35
C ASP A 89 7.96 -7.63 -5.56
N ASP A 90 7.11 -8.49 -6.11
CA ASP A 90 7.41 -9.93 -6.27
C ASP A 90 8.59 -10.20 -7.23
N ALA A 91 8.84 -9.28 -8.18
CA ALA A 91 9.88 -9.46 -9.21
C ALA A 91 11.28 -9.10 -8.68
N THR A 92 11.37 -8.04 -7.89
CA THR A 92 12.62 -7.47 -7.39
C THR A 92 12.88 -7.79 -5.92
N GLY A 93 11.85 -8.16 -5.16
CA GLY A 93 11.88 -8.30 -3.71
C GLY A 93 11.98 -6.98 -2.95
N SER A 94 11.87 -5.84 -3.64
CA SER A 94 12.03 -4.51 -3.04
C SER A 94 10.78 -4.13 -2.25
N VAL A 95 10.94 -3.46 -1.11
CA VAL A 95 9.80 -2.91 -0.38
C VAL A 95 9.24 -1.70 -1.14
N ILE A 96 7.95 -1.74 -1.48
CA ILE A 96 7.30 -0.75 -2.34
C ILE A 96 6.27 0.12 -1.61
N ALA A 97 5.69 -0.35 -0.51
CA ALA A 97 4.75 0.41 0.30
C ALA A 97 4.67 -0.12 1.73
N ALA A 98 4.15 0.71 2.63
CA ALA A 98 3.70 0.29 3.95
C ALA A 98 2.19 0.47 4.03
N THR A 99 1.48 -0.58 4.42
CA THR A 99 0.04 -0.57 4.61
C THR A 99 -0.32 -0.72 6.06
N ILE A 100 -1.06 0.26 6.56
CA ILE A 100 -1.55 0.35 7.91
C ILE A 100 -3.04 0.08 7.91
N THR A 101 -3.50 -0.78 8.81
CA THR A 101 -4.94 -0.95 9.10
C THR A 101 -5.20 -0.62 10.57
N ARG A 102 -6.19 0.25 10.82
CA ARG A 102 -6.60 0.69 12.16
C ARG A 102 -8.08 1.10 12.13
N ASP A 103 -8.85 0.68 13.13
CA ASP A 103 -10.28 1.02 13.27
C ASP A 103 -11.14 0.75 12.01
N GLY A 104 -10.80 -0.28 11.23
CA GLY A 104 -11.50 -0.64 9.99
C GLY A 104 -11.19 0.25 8.78
N ALA A 105 -10.30 1.23 8.94
CA ALA A 105 -9.71 2.00 7.87
C ALA A 105 -8.33 1.44 7.49
N THR A 106 -7.95 1.67 6.23
CA THR A 106 -6.65 1.28 5.70
C THR A 106 -5.97 2.52 5.12
N LEU A 107 -4.70 2.69 5.43
CA LEU A 107 -3.81 3.71 4.89
C LEU A 107 -2.59 3.03 4.29
N GLN A 108 -2.39 3.17 2.98
CA GLN A 108 -1.15 2.80 2.31
C GLN A 108 -0.29 4.04 2.14
N VAL A 109 0.99 3.98 2.52
CA VAL A 109 1.94 5.10 2.40
C VAL A 109 3.15 4.75 1.55
N GLN A 110 3.57 5.73 0.74
CA GLN A 110 4.74 5.67 -0.11
C GLN A 110 5.41 7.05 -0.19
N ALA A 111 6.74 7.08 -0.13
CA ALA A 111 7.51 8.30 -0.29
C ALA A 111 8.25 8.31 -1.63
N PHE A 112 8.22 9.44 -2.30
CA PHE A 112 8.86 9.66 -3.60
C PHE A 112 9.88 10.80 -3.51
N ALA A 113 10.92 10.73 -4.32
CA ALA A 113 11.84 11.84 -4.51
C ALA A 113 11.12 12.99 -5.21
N ALA A 114 11.28 14.21 -4.69
CA ALA A 114 10.76 15.43 -5.28
C ALA A 114 11.90 16.43 -5.60
N PRO A 115 11.66 17.42 -6.50
CA PRO A 115 12.57 18.54 -6.71
C PRO A 115 12.78 19.37 -5.44
N ARG A 116 13.82 20.21 -5.43
CA ARG A 116 14.09 21.12 -4.29
C ARG A 116 13.11 22.30 -4.19
N THR A 117 12.51 22.68 -5.31
CA THR A 117 11.87 23.99 -5.48
C THR A 117 10.36 23.92 -5.69
N THR A 118 9.85 22.75 -6.07
CA THR A 118 8.44 22.56 -6.41
C THR A 118 7.96 21.24 -5.82
N GLY A 119 6.73 21.25 -5.30
CA GLY A 119 6.01 20.02 -5.01
C GLY A 119 5.67 19.27 -6.29
N ILE A 120 5.34 17.99 -6.16
CA ILE A 120 4.88 17.15 -7.27
C ILE A 120 3.43 16.70 -7.09
N TRP A 121 2.78 17.04 -5.97
CA TRP A 121 1.44 16.58 -5.67
C TRP A 121 0.43 17.03 -6.72
N ASP A 122 0.47 18.30 -7.13
CA ASP A 122 -0.47 18.86 -8.12
C ASP A 122 -0.41 18.09 -9.46
N ASP A 123 0.80 17.83 -9.96
CA ASP A 123 1.02 17.04 -11.17
C ASP A 123 0.53 15.59 -10.99
N ILE A 124 0.85 14.96 -9.85
CA ILE A 124 0.41 13.59 -9.55
C ILE A 124 -1.12 13.52 -9.49
N ARG A 125 -1.80 14.53 -8.92
CA ARG A 125 -3.27 14.58 -8.92
C ARG A 125 -3.84 14.66 -10.32
N HIS A 126 -3.19 15.41 -11.21
CA HIS A 126 -3.58 15.50 -12.60
C HIS A 126 -3.48 14.13 -13.29
N ASP A 127 -2.31 13.48 -13.21
CA ASP A 127 -2.07 12.15 -13.79
C ASP A 127 -3.05 11.10 -13.24
N LEU A 128 -3.26 11.07 -11.92
CA LEU A 128 -4.22 10.17 -11.27
C LEU A 128 -5.66 10.43 -11.73
N THR A 129 -6.02 11.69 -12.01
CA THR A 129 -7.36 12.04 -12.51
C THR A 129 -7.60 11.43 -13.88
N GLU A 130 -6.63 11.60 -14.79
CA GLU A 130 -6.69 11.02 -16.13
C GLU A 130 -6.72 9.50 -16.08
N SER A 131 -5.88 8.90 -15.24
CA SER A 131 -5.79 7.45 -15.14
C SER A 131 -7.08 6.83 -14.58
N VAL A 132 -7.66 7.41 -13.52
CA VAL A 132 -8.97 6.97 -13.00
C VAL A 132 -10.08 7.13 -14.04
N ALA A 133 -10.07 8.22 -14.79
CA ALA A 133 -11.04 8.44 -15.88
C ALA A 133 -10.91 7.39 -16.99
N SER A 134 -9.68 7.00 -17.34
CA SER A 134 -9.40 5.96 -18.35
C SER A 134 -9.98 4.59 -17.96
N GLN A 135 -10.01 4.29 -16.65
CA GLN A 135 -10.60 3.08 -16.08
C GLN A 135 -12.12 3.16 -15.90
N GLY A 136 -12.76 4.25 -16.35
CA GLY A 136 -14.21 4.48 -16.20
C GLY A 136 -14.61 4.87 -14.78
N GLY A 137 -13.66 5.32 -13.96
CA GLY A 137 -13.89 5.86 -12.63
C GLY A 137 -14.34 7.31 -12.63
N LYS A 138 -14.62 7.80 -11.42
CA LYS A 138 -14.91 9.20 -11.14
C LYS A 138 -13.91 9.72 -10.12
N VAL A 139 -13.52 10.97 -10.28
CA VAL A 139 -12.64 11.68 -9.36
C VAL A 139 -13.34 12.94 -8.89
N GLU A 140 -13.24 13.19 -7.59
CA GLU A 140 -13.71 14.40 -6.94
C GLU A 140 -12.53 15.00 -6.18
N VAL A 141 -12.09 16.20 -6.58
CA VAL A 141 -11.02 16.94 -5.90
C VAL A 141 -11.66 17.93 -4.94
N TYR A 142 -11.21 17.95 -3.69
CA TYR A 142 -11.78 18.82 -2.66
C TYR A 142 -10.71 19.24 -1.64
N ALA A 143 -11.04 20.28 -0.86
CA ALA A 143 -10.23 20.73 0.25
C ALA A 143 -10.42 19.79 1.46
N GLY A 144 -9.41 18.99 1.75
CA GLY A 144 -9.35 18.10 2.90
C GLY A 144 -8.40 18.59 3.98
N VAL A 145 -8.10 17.69 4.91
CA VAL A 145 -7.24 17.94 6.06
C VAL A 145 -5.79 18.18 5.63
N PHE A 146 -5.36 17.51 4.56
CA PHE A 146 -4.01 17.59 3.99
C PHE A 146 -3.94 18.49 2.75
N GLY A 147 -4.82 19.49 2.65
CA GLY A 147 -4.89 20.40 1.51
C GLY A 147 -5.78 19.85 0.39
N ALA A 148 -5.33 19.92 -0.86
CA ALA A 148 -6.09 19.37 -1.98
C ALA A 148 -6.04 17.82 -1.99
N GLU A 149 -7.18 17.16 -1.77
CA GLU A 149 -7.32 15.70 -1.71
C GLU A 149 -8.20 15.21 -2.87
N MET A 150 -8.08 13.92 -3.21
CA MET A 150 -8.89 13.30 -4.27
C MET A 150 -9.69 12.12 -3.72
N LEU A 151 -11.00 12.12 -3.94
CA LEU A 151 -11.85 10.95 -3.73
C LEU A 151 -12.14 10.27 -5.06
N THR A 152 -11.68 9.04 -5.22
CA THR A 152 -11.86 8.26 -6.45
C THR A 152 -12.91 7.18 -6.22
N ARG A 153 -13.68 6.90 -7.27
CA ARG A 153 -14.68 5.82 -7.32
C ARG A 153 -14.48 5.05 -8.61
N LEU A 154 -13.88 3.87 -8.51
CA LEU A 154 -13.61 2.99 -9.65
C LEU A 154 -14.67 1.87 -9.71
N PRO A 155 -15.22 1.54 -10.89
CA PRO A 155 -16.04 0.36 -11.05
C PRO A 155 -15.29 -0.89 -10.58
N ALA A 156 -16.01 -1.76 -9.87
CA ALA A 156 -15.48 -3.02 -9.38
C ALA A 156 -16.51 -4.13 -9.56
N VAL A 157 -16.03 -5.36 -9.63
CA VAL A 157 -16.88 -6.54 -9.60
C VAL A 157 -16.52 -7.30 -8.33
N THR A 158 -17.47 -7.36 -7.41
CA THR A 158 -17.31 -8.16 -6.19
C THR A 158 -17.12 -9.64 -6.55
N PRO A 159 -16.53 -10.46 -5.66
CA PRO A 159 -16.38 -11.90 -5.88
C PRO A 159 -17.71 -12.63 -6.21
N ASP A 160 -18.84 -12.07 -5.73
CA ASP A 160 -20.19 -12.57 -6.01
C ASP A 160 -20.73 -12.17 -7.40
N GLY A 161 -19.90 -11.56 -8.26
CA GLY A 161 -20.25 -11.11 -9.61
C GLY A 161 -21.13 -9.85 -9.65
N LYS A 162 -21.42 -9.24 -8.49
CA LYS A 162 -22.19 -7.99 -8.43
C LYS A 162 -21.28 -6.81 -8.74
N ARG A 163 -21.81 -5.86 -9.51
CA ARG A 163 -21.18 -4.56 -9.71
C ARG A 163 -21.16 -3.80 -8.38
N GLY A 164 -19.98 -3.29 -8.03
CA GLY A 164 -19.75 -2.40 -6.91
C GLY A 164 -18.82 -1.26 -7.33
N GLU A 165 -18.41 -0.47 -6.35
CA GLU A 165 -17.42 0.59 -6.54
C GLU A 165 -16.29 0.37 -5.54
N ARG A 166 -15.05 0.57 -5.99
CA ARG A 166 -13.87 0.72 -5.14
C ARG A 166 -13.70 2.22 -4.88
N ILE A 167 -13.78 2.61 -3.62
CA ILE A 167 -13.67 4.00 -3.19
C ILE A 167 -12.32 4.16 -2.48
N ALA A 168 -11.55 5.16 -2.87
CA ALA A 168 -10.28 5.50 -2.23
C ALA A 168 -10.09 7.01 -2.16
N ARG A 169 -9.48 7.48 -1.07
CA ARG A 169 -9.10 8.88 -0.87
C ARG A 169 -7.59 9.00 -0.97
N PHE A 170 -7.09 9.79 -1.91
CA PHE A 170 -5.68 10.08 -2.08
C PHE A 170 -5.34 11.39 -1.37
N VAL A 171 -4.31 11.33 -0.55
CA VAL A 171 -3.71 12.46 0.16
C VAL A 171 -2.25 12.54 -0.24
N GLY A 172 -1.71 13.75 -0.32
CA GLY A 172 -0.35 13.99 -0.74
C GLY A 172 0.25 15.19 -0.04
N VAL A 173 1.45 15.06 0.49
CA VAL A 173 2.17 16.14 1.15
C VAL A 173 3.57 16.27 0.57
N ASP A 174 3.88 17.48 0.08
CA ASP A 174 5.20 17.85 -0.38
C ASP A 174 6.07 18.35 0.77
N GLY A 175 7.22 17.70 0.97
CA GLY A 175 8.23 18.04 1.96
C GLY A 175 9.57 18.42 1.34
N PRO A 176 10.62 18.60 2.15
CA PRO A 176 11.96 18.94 1.68
C PRO A 176 12.56 17.88 0.73
N ARG A 177 12.40 18.10 -0.58
CA ARG A 177 12.87 17.17 -1.63
C ARG A 177 12.14 15.82 -1.60
N TRP A 178 11.05 15.63 -0.90
CA TRP A 178 10.28 14.39 -0.94
C TRP A 178 8.80 14.68 -1.05
N PHE A 179 8.04 13.69 -1.46
CA PHE A 179 6.60 13.72 -1.51
C PHE A 179 6.07 12.44 -0.85
N LEU A 180 5.19 12.59 0.14
CA LEU A 180 4.52 11.46 0.79
C LEU A 180 3.11 11.32 0.23
N ARG A 181 2.82 10.15 -0.32
CA ARG A 181 1.50 9.75 -0.79
C ARG A 181 0.83 8.87 0.26
N GLY A 182 -0.44 9.16 0.54
CA GLY A 182 -1.32 8.31 1.32
C GLY A 182 -2.53 7.89 0.49
N VAL A 183 -2.87 6.60 0.50
CA VAL A 183 -4.11 6.07 -0.08
C VAL A 183 -4.96 5.51 1.05
N ILE A 184 -6.09 6.17 1.30
CA ILE A 184 -7.01 5.87 2.39
C ILE A 184 -8.23 5.13 1.83
N SER A 185 -8.60 4.02 2.46
CA SER A 185 -9.75 3.20 2.07
C SER A 185 -10.41 2.56 3.30
N GLY A 186 -11.44 1.73 3.07
CA GLY A 186 -12.20 1.09 4.15
C GLY A 186 -13.19 2.03 4.82
N ALA A 187 -13.39 1.88 6.13
CA ALA A 187 -14.39 2.65 6.89
C ALA A 187 -14.21 4.18 6.77
N ALA A 188 -12.95 4.64 6.65
CA ALA A 188 -12.60 6.06 6.52
C ALA A 188 -13.21 6.77 5.30
N VAL A 189 -13.54 6.04 4.23
CA VAL A 189 -14.16 6.60 3.01
C VAL A 189 -15.65 6.26 2.88
N LEU A 190 -16.23 5.62 3.91
CA LEU A 190 -17.63 5.18 3.96
C LEU A 190 -18.45 5.96 4.99
N GLY A 191 -17.96 7.12 5.43
CA GLY A 191 -18.66 8.02 6.35
C GLY A 191 -18.37 7.80 7.83
N ASP A 192 -17.38 6.96 8.17
CA ASP A 192 -16.89 6.84 9.55
C ASP A 192 -15.78 7.87 9.81
N GLU A 193 -16.16 8.99 10.42
CA GLU A 193 -15.24 10.08 10.77
C GLU A 193 -14.18 9.67 11.80
N ALA A 194 -14.49 8.72 12.70
CA ALA A 194 -13.54 8.26 13.70
C ALA A 194 -12.46 7.38 13.05
N ALA A 195 -12.87 6.48 12.15
CA ALA A 195 -11.92 5.69 11.37
C ALA A 195 -11.06 6.56 10.46
N ALA A 196 -11.63 7.62 9.86
CA ALA A 196 -10.88 8.59 9.08
C ALA A 196 -9.83 9.32 9.93
N ALA A 197 -10.23 9.91 11.06
CA ALA A 197 -9.32 10.60 11.96
C ALA A 197 -8.19 9.69 12.48
N SER A 198 -8.48 8.40 12.71
CA SER A 198 -7.51 7.40 13.19
C SER A 198 -6.36 7.16 12.20
N VAL A 199 -6.65 7.05 10.90
CA VAL A 199 -5.59 6.92 9.88
C VAL A 199 -4.96 8.25 9.50
N GLU A 200 -5.68 9.37 9.65
CA GLU A 200 -5.09 10.72 9.50
C GLU A 200 -4.08 11.03 10.60
N GLU A 201 -4.29 10.53 11.83
CA GLU A 201 -3.29 10.59 12.91
C GLU A 201 -2.02 9.83 12.49
N VAL A 202 -2.16 8.60 11.99
CA VAL A 202 -1.02 7.82 11.51
C VAL A 202 -0.27 8.54 10.39
N PHE A 203 -1.00 9.10 9.41
CA PHE A 203 -0.38 9.79 8.28
C PHE A 203 0.42 11.02 8.73
N ARG A 204 -0.09 11.80 9.70
CA ARG A 204 0.64 12.93 10.30
C ARG A 204 1.91 12.49 11.02
N ASP A 205 1.84 11.38 11.74
CA ASP A 205 2.96 10.89 12.53
C ASP A 205 4.06 10.25 11.65
N VAL A 206 3.86 10.06 10.34
CA VAL A 206 4.90 9.56 9.43
C VAL A 206 6.07 10.55 9.35
N VAL A 207 7.30 10.03 9.50
CA VAL A 207 8.53 10.77 9.22
C VAL A 207 9.19 10.22 7.96
N VAL A 208 9.57 11.10 7.05
CA VAL A 208 10.21 10.76 5.78
C VAL A 208 11.72 11.01 5.88
N ASP A 209 12.48 9.96 5.58
CA ASP A 209 13.93 9.99 5.47
C ASP A 209 14.31 9.79 4.01
N ARG A 210 14.50 10.90 3.28
CA ARG A 210 14.91 10.83 1.86
C ARG A 210 16.31 10.22 1.69
N GLY A 211 17.16 10.34 2.72
CA GLY A 211 18.61 10.17 2.60
C GLY A 211 19.28 11.20 1.67
N ASP A 212 20.59 11.03 1.49
CA ASP A 212 21.42 11.99 0.76
C ASP A 212 21.60 11.67 -0.73
N ASP A 213 21.30 10.44 -1.13
CA ASP A 213 21.58 9.96 -2.48
C ASP A 213 20.83 10.76 -3.56
N PRO A 214 21.51 11.13 -4.68
CA PRO A 214 20.84 11.75 -5.81
C PRO A 214 19.78 10.80 -6.39
N ARG A 215 18.55 11.29 -6.51
CA ARG A 215 17.43 10.56 -7.13
C ARG A 215 16.62 11.49 -8.03
N PRO A 216 16.24 11.04 -9.24
CA PRO A 216 15.30 11.74 -10.10
C PRO A 216 13.95 11.97 -9.40
N PRO A 217 13.25 13.07 -9.71
CA PRO A 217 11.89 13.28 -9.25
C PRO A 217 10.96 12.12 -9.63
N ARG A 218 9.93 11.87 -8.80
CA ARG A 218 8.93 10.80 -8.92
C ARG A 218 9.45 9.38 -8.74
N GLU A 219 10.74 9.18 -8.46
CA GLU A 219 11.26 7.86 -8.08
C GLU A 219 10.84 7.50 -6.65
N LEU A 220 10.39 6.27 -6.44
CA LEU A 220 10.08 5.75 -5.10
C LEU A 220 11.35 5.74 -4.24
N LEU A 221 11.26 6.27 -3.03
CA LEU A 221 12.37 6.26 -2.08
C LEU A 221 12.59 4.84 -1.53
N PRO A 222 13.85 4.43 -1.33
CA PRO A 222 14.20 3.05 -1.02
C PRO A 222 13.66 2.68 0.36
N MET A 223 12.86 1.63 0.41
CA MET A 223 12.39 1.08 1.68
C MET A 223 13.05 -0.25 1.99
N THR A 224 13.13 -0.57 3.27
CA THR A 224 13.77 -1.77 3.80
C THR A 224 12.86 -2.50 4.77
N LEU A 225 12.98 -3.83 4.83
CA LEU A 225 12.36 -4.60 5.89
C LEU A 225 13.06 -4.29 7.23
N PRO A 226 12.32 -4.01 8.31
CA PRO A 226 12.87 -3.88 9.65
C PRO A 226 13.64 -5.12 10.06
N ALA A 227 14.79 -4.95 10.69
CA ALA A 227 15.58 -6.06 11.22
C ALA A 227 14.85 -6.85 12.32
N ASP A 228 13.94 -6.20 13.05
CA ASP A 228 13.23 -6.79 14.18
C ASP A 228 11.91 -7.49 13.78
N LEU A 229 11.46 -7.32 12.53
CA LEU A 229 10.39 -8.14 11.98
C LEU A 229 11.00 -9.47 11.54
N THR A 230 11.14 -10.40 12.50
CA THR A 230 11.16 -11.81 12.15
C THR A 230 9.87 -12.08 11.39
N ILE A 231 9.98 -12.41 10.10
CA ILE A 231 8.87 -12.91 9.31
C ILE A 231 8.36 -14.13 10.10
N SER A 232 7.23 -13.97 10.79
CA SER A 232 6.48 -15.12 11.25
C SER A 232 5.97 -15.77 9.97
N GLU A 233 6.69 -16.78 9.50
CA GLU A 233 6.20 -17.75 8.52
C GLU A 233 5.07 -18.62 9.14
N ASP A 234 4.24 -18.04 10.01
CA ASP A 234 3.05 -18.68 10.57
C ASP A 234 1.90 -18.55 9.56
N ASP A 235 2.09 -19.17 8.40
CA ASP A 235 1.03 -19.78 7.57
C ASP A 235 1.64 -20.65 6.42
N ALA A 236 2.86 -21.18 6.61
CA ALA A 236 3.48 -22.14 5.69
C ALA A 236 3.92 -23.47 6.35
N GLU A 237 3.54 -23.77 7.60
CA GLU A 237 3.54 -25.15 8.09
C GLU A 237 2.25 -25.85 7.65
N ALA A 238 2.25 -26.25 6.37
CA ALA A 238 1.47 -27.41 5.96
C ALA A 238 2.00 -28.62 6.74
N GLU A 239 1.11 -29.22 7.53
CA GLU A 239 1.34 -30.40 8.36
C GLU A 239 2.29 -31.42 7.70
N GLU A 240 3.48 -31.58 8.27
CA GLU A 240 4.21 -32.84 8.11
C GLU A 240 3.45 -33.92 8.89
N PRO A 241 3.00 -35.01 8.23
CA PRO A 241 2.43 -36.13 8.95
C PRO A 241 3.54 -36.82 9.74
N LYS A 242 3.34 -36.89 11.07
CA LYS A 242 4.18 -37.67 11.99
C LYS A 242 4.27 -39.12 11.53
N GLU A 243 5.42 -39.52 10.99
CA GLU A 243 5.78 -40.94 10.84
C GLU A 243 6.16 -41.51 12.21
N ASP A 244 5.24 -42.29 12.78
CA ASP A 244 5.48 -43.17 13.91
C ASP A 244 6.33 -44.36 13.46
N HIS A 245 7.54 -44.45 14.00
CA HIS A 245 8.51 -45.46 13.64
C HIS A 245 8.23 -46.75 14.42
N GLN A 246 7.40 -47.66 13.87
CA GLN A 246 7.31 -49.03 14.36
C GLN A 246 7.32 -50.09 13.23
N GLU A 247 8.44 -50.85 13.24
CA GLU A 247 8.59 -52.27 12.92
C GLU A 247 8.37 -52.80 11.48
N LEU A 248 9.50 -52.92 10.78
CA LEU A 248 9.96 -54.03 9.91
C LEU A 248 8.98 -55.20 9.65
N HIS A 249 8.44 -55.30 8.43
CA HIS A 249 8.19 -56.59 7.76
C HIS A 249 8.36 -56.49 6.22
N PRO A 250 8.94 -57.50 5.55
CA PRO A 250 9.49 -57.38 4.18
C PRO A 250 8.47 -57.48 3.03
N MET A 251 8.80 -56.80 1.91
CA MET A 251 8.06 -56.79 0.63
C MET A 251 7.72 -58.18 0.07
N PRO A 252 6.47 -58.40 -0.40
CA PRO A 252 6.18 -59.45 -1.38
C PRO A 252 6.36 -58.95 -2.83
N ARG A 253 6.97 -59.82 -3.64
CA ARG A 253 7.39 -59.60 -5.03
C ARG A 253 6.22 -59.35 -6.00
N ARG A 254 6.46 -58.51 -7.02
CA ARG A 254 5.59 -58.34 -8.21
C ARG A 254 5.27 -59.68 -8.86
N GLY A 255 3.99 -59.94 -9.10
CA GLY A 255 3.53 -61.06 -9.94
C GLY A 255 3.80 -60.80 -11.42
N PRO A 256 3.93 -61.86 -12.24
CA PRO A 256 4.33 -61.76 -13.64
C PRO A 256 3.21 -61.20 -14.52
N GLU A 257 3.57 -60.28 -15.41
CA GLU A 257 2.77 -59.84 -16.55
C GLU A 257 2.42 -61.04 -17.45
N ILE A 258 1.15 -61.21 -17.80
CA ILE A 258 0.73 -62.04 -18.93
C ILE A 258 0.05 -61.14 -19.96
N THR A 259 0.81 -60.80 -20.99
CA THR A 259 0.34 -60.49 -22.33
C THR A 259 -0.10 -61.81 -22.97
N GLU A 260 -1.35 -61.92 -23.42
CA GLU A 260 -1.71 -62.91 -24.42
C GLU A 260 -2.59 -62.29 -25.51
N ILE A 261 -2.22 -62.64 -26.73
CA ILE A 261 -2.68 -62.17 -28.03
C ILE A 261 -3.76 -63.15 -28.52
N GLY A 262 -4.84 -62.63 -29.12
CA GLY A 262 -5.85 -63.44 -29.82
C GLY A 262 -7.01 -62.61 -30.31
#